data_AF-A0A534YKY8-F1
#
_entry.id   AF-A0A534YKY8-F1
#
_cell.length_a   1.000
_cell.length_b   1.000
_cell.length_c   1.000
_cell.angle_alpha   90.00
_cell.angle_beta   90.00
_cell.angle_gamma   90.00
#
_symmetry.space_group_name_H-M   'P 1'
#
loop_
_entity.id
_entity.type
_entity.pdbx_description
1 polymer ?
#
loop_
_entity_poly.entity_id
_entity_poly.type
_entity_poly.pdbx_seq_one_letter_code
_entity_poly.pdbx_strand_id
1 'polypeptide(L)' 'MITIALPKGRTLRPTLDRFARAGLQPEEDVAQTRRLIVPARGGTARFVLLKDPDVPLYV' A
#
# COMPACT_ATOMS: atom_id res chain seq x y z
N MET A 1 -4.56 10.20 9.93
CA MET A 1 -3.55 9.52 9.11
C MET A 1 -3.77 8.03 9.23
N ILE A 2 -4.03 7.32 8.13
CA ILE A 2 -4.40 5.89 8.14
C ILE A 2 -3.23 5.04 7.65
N THR A 3 -3.00 3.89 8.30
CA THR A 3 -2.01 2.90 7.86
C THR A 3 -2.72 1.77 7.14
N ILE A 4 -2.32 1.48 5.90
CA ILE A 4 -2.95 0.46 5.06
C ILE A 4 -1.92 -0.64 4.83
N ALA A 5 -2.16 -1.81 5.41
CA ALA A 5 -1.35 -3.00 5.17
C ALA A 5 -1.72 -3.63 3.82
N LEU A 6 -0.73 -3.79 2.93
CA LEU A 6 -0.90 -4.36 1.60
C LEU A 6 0.05 -5.55 1.39
N PRO A 7 -0.47 -6.69 0.91
CA PRO A 7 0.36 -7.80 0.44
C PRO A 7 1.13 -7.43 -0.84
N LYS A 8 2.42 -7.79 -0.93
CA LYS A 8 3.25 -7.59 -2.14
C LYS A 8 2.95 -8.57 -3.29
N GLY A 9 1.98 -9.47 -3.10
CA GLY A 9 1.62 -10.50 -4.07
C GLY A 9 0.71 -10.03 -5.21
N ARG A 10 -0.04 -11.00 -5.76
CA ARG A 10 -0.92 -10.83 -6.94
C ARG A 10 -2.00 -9.74 -6.76
N THR A 11 -2.39 -9.46 -5.52
CA THR A 11 -3.46 -8.52 -5.19
C THR A 11 -2.97 -7.06 -5.09
N LEU A 12 -1.66 -6.80 -5.13
CA LEU A 12 -1.11 -5.45 -4.97
C LEU A 12 -1.66 -4.49 -6.04
N ARG A 13 -1.43 -4.77 -7.32
CA ARG A 13 -1.90 -3.95 -8.45
C ARG A 13 -3.41 -3.68 -8.43
N PRO A 14 -4.30 -4.69 -8.40
CA PRO A 14 -5.73 -4.44 -8.41
C PRO A 14 -6.23 -3.74 -7.14
N THR A 15 -5.49 -3.80 -6.03
CA THR A 15 -5.84 -3.07 -4.80
C THR A 15 -5.44 -1.60 -4.90
N LEU A 16 -4.26 -1.31 -5.45
CA LEU A 16 -3.83 0.06 -5.73
C LEU A 16 -4.77 0.77 -6.70
N ASP A 17 -5.25 0.07 -7.74
CA ASP A 17 -6.22 0.65 -8.68
C ASP A 17 -7.53 1.04 -7.99
N ARG A 18 -7.96 0.28 -6.97
CA ARG A 18 -9.13 0.65 -6.15
C ARG A 18 -8.85 1.86 -5.27
N PHE A 19 -7.69 1.92 -4.63
CA PHE A 19 -7.30 3.07 -3.81
C PHE A 19 -7.11 4.34 -4.65
N ALA A 20 -6.60 4.21 -5.88
CA ALA A 20 -6.47 5.31 -6.82
C ALA A 20 -7.84 5.94 -7.17
N ARG A 21 -8.90 5.13 -7.31
CA ARG A 21 -10.28 5.64 -7.51
C ARG A 21 -10.81 6.41 -6.29
N ALA A 22 -10.32 6.10 -5.09
CA ALA A 22 -10.62 6.83 -3.87
C ALA A 22 -9.68 8.05 -3.65
N GLY A 23 -8.81 8.37 -4.62
CA GLY A 23 -7.83 9.46 -4.52
C GLY A 23 -6.59 9.14 -3.67
N LEU A 24 -6.43 7.89 -3.21
CA LEU A 24 -5.29 7.44 -2.42
C LEU A 24 -4.27 6.76 -3.34
N GLN A 25 -3.32 7.55 -3.85
CA GLN A 25 -2.24 7.06 -4.69
C GLN A 25 -0.91 7.11 -3.92
N PRO A 26 -0.06 6.07 -4.02
CA PRO A 26 1.29 6.15 -3.45
C PRO A 26 2.13 7.21 -4.18
N GLU A 27 3.08 7.81 -3.46
CA GLU A 27 4.03 8.76 -4.06
C GLU A 27 4.99 8.10 -5.06
N GLU A 28 5.26 6.81 -4.86
CA GLU A 28 6.25 6.02 -5.60
C GLU A 28 5.61 4.72 -6.13
N ASP A 29 6.23 4.09 -7.14
CA ASP A 29 5.79 2.77 -7.59
C ASP A 29 6.15 1.69 -6.54
N VAL A 30 5.14 1.28 -5.77
CA VAL A 30 5.25 0.24 -4.74
C VAL A 30 5.62 -1.15 -5.29
N ALA A 31 5.43 -1.39 -6.59
CA ALA A 31 5.81 -2.65 -7.23
C ALA A 31 7.30 -2.73 -7.56
N GLN A 32 7.96 -1.59 -7.79
CA GLN A 32 9.39 -1.53 -8.11
C GLN A 32 10.27 -1.15 -6.91
N THR A 33 9.70 -0.55 -5.87
CA THR A 33 10.46 -0.12 -4.70
C THR A 33 10.79 -1.27 -3.73
N ARG A 34 11.98 -1.18 -3.12
CA ARG A 34 12.38 -2.01 -1.97
C ARG A 34 11.92 -1.43 -0.63
N ARG A 35 11.33 -0.24 -0.62
CA ARG A 35 10.75 0.35 0.59
C ARG A 35 9.56 -0.47 1.07
N LEU A 36 9.43 -0.62 2.38
CA LEU A 36 8.30 -1.32 3.01
C LEU A 36 7.19 -0.35 3.41
N ILE A 37 7.50 0.93 3.61
CA ILE A 37 6.53 1.96 3.96
C ILE A 37 6.60 3.02 2.86
N VAL A 38 5.46 3.29 2.24
CA VAL A 38 5.33 4.29 1.17
C VAL A 38 4.21 5.26 1.52
N PRO A 39 4.48 6.58 1.60
CA PRO A 39 3.44 7.56 1.84
C PRO A 39 2.48 7.65 0.65
N ALA A 40 1.20 7.93 0.95
CA ALA A 40 0.24 8.33 -0.06
C ALA A 40 0.41 9.83 -0.37
N ARG A 41 0.14 10.22 -1.61
CA ARG A 41 0.12 11.62 -2.03
C ARG A 41 -0.82 12.42 -1.13
N GLY A 42 -0.33 13.54 -0.59
CA GLY A 42 -1.10 14.39 0.32
C GLY A 42 -1.08 13.95 1.79
N GLY A 43 -0.32 12.91 2.15
CA GLY A 43 -0.02 12.56 3.55
C GLY A 43 -1.20 12.03 4.38
N THR A 44 -2.36 11.79 3.76
CA THR A 44 -3.58 11.31 4.43
C THR A 44 -3.47 9.84 4.84
N ALA A 45 -2.67 9.04 4.12
CA ALA A 45 -2.44 7.63 4.37
C ALA A 45 -0.98 7.21 4.14
N ARG A 46 -0.62 6.04 4.66
CA ARG A 46 0.63 5.34 4.35
C ARG A 46 0.33 3.88 3.98
N PHE A 47 1.04 3.37 2.99
CA PHE A 47 0.97 1.97 2.56
C PHE A 47 2.13 1.20 3.17
N VAL A 48 1.82 0.09 3.84
CA VAL A 48 2.82 -0.82 4.43
C VAL A 48 2.78 -2.11 3.64
N LEU A 49 3.88 -2.41 2.96
CA LEU A 49 4.04 -3.57 2.10
C LEU A 49 4.56 -4.75 2.92
N LEU A 50 3.77 -5.82 2.99
CA LEU A 50 4.02 -7.00 3.80
C LEU A 50 3.94 -8.26 2.93
N LYS A 51 4.36 -9.40 3.49
CA LYS A 51 3.99 -10.70 2.92
C LYS A 51 2.54 -11.01 3.27
N ASP A 52 1.83 -11.69 2.38
CA ASP A 52 0.43 -12.09 2.55
C ASP A 52 0.10 -12.67 3.94
N PRO A 53 0.88 -13.62 4.52
CA PRO A 53 0.58 -14.15 5.84
C PRO A 53 0.81 -13.16 6.99
N ASP A 54 1.62 -12.13 6.78
CA ASP A 54 1.94 -11.15 7.81
C ASP A 54 0.88 -10.04 7.90
N VAL A 55 0.02 -9.89 6.89
CA VAL A 55 -1.00 -8.82 6.87
C VAL A 55 -1.94 -8.87 8.09
N PRO A 56 -2.52 -10.02 8.50
CA PRO A 56 -3.38 -10.09 9.69
C PRO A 56 -2.66 -9.85 11.02
N LEU A 57 -1.33 -9.95 11.05
CA LEU A 57 -0.55 -9.65 12.26
C LEU A 57 -0.38 -8.13 12.48
N TYR A 58 -0.61 -7.34 11.44
CA TYR A 58 -0.39 -5.89 11.42
C TYR A 58 -1.70 -5.08 11.51
N VAL A 59 -2.86 -5.74 11.49
CA VAL A 59 -4.21 -5.13 11.46
C VAL A 59 -5.04 -5.68 12.61
#